data_AF-A0A3C0FJG4-F1
#
_entry.id   AF-A0A3C0FJG4-F1
#
_cell.length_a   1.000
_cell.length_b   1.000
_cell.length_c   1.000
_cell.angle_alpha   90.00
_cell.angle_beta   90.00
_cell.angle_gamma   90.00
#
_symmetry.space_group_name_H-M   'P 1'
#
loop_
_entity.id
_entity.type
_entity.pdbx_description
1 polymer ?
#
loop_
_entity_poly.entity_id
_entity_poly.type
_entity_poly.pdbx_seq_one_letter_code
_entity_poly.pdbx_strand_id
1 'polypeptide(L)'
;MMLTGRKYDAENGLRLGLSHYVCDTEDDAKSKAEELAATVAENAQLSNYVMIQALARIEDMAKADGLFTESLCAALTQTSEDAQEGLRAFLEKRAPNFK
;
A
#
# COMPACT_ATOMS: atom_id res chain seq x y z
N MET A 1 -22.45 -14.76 5.19
CA MET A 1 -22.27 -14.21 3.83
C MET A 1 -23.55 -14.34 3.03
N MET A 2 -23.78 -13.38 2.12
CA MET A 2 -24.99 -13.08 1.33
C MET A 2 -26.18 -14.05 1.49
N LEU A 3 -26.10 -15.27 0.97
CA LEU A 3 -27.23 -16.20 0.93
C LEU A 3 -27.43 -17.04 2.20
N THR A 4 -26.41 -17.19 3.05
CA THR A 4 -26.42 -18.12 4.20
C THR A 4 -26.29 -17.44 5.55
N GLY A 5 -26.06 -16.12 5.59
CA GLY A 5 -25.88 -15.38 6.85
C GLY A 5 -24.66 -15.79 7.69
N ARG A 6 -23.82 -16.73 7.22
CA ARG A 6 -22.62 -17.21 7.92
C ARG A 6 -21.70 -16.08 8.40
N LYS A 7 -21.21 -16.20 9.63
CA LYS A 7 -20.18 -15.33 10.21
C LYS A 7 -18.82 -16.03 10.12
N TYR A 8 -17.75 -15.25 10.06
CA TYR A 8 -16.37 -15.75 10.14
C TYR A 8 -15.73 -15.19 11.41
N ASP A 9 -14.94 -16.03 12.08
CA ASP A 9 -13.97 -15.58 13.07
C ASP A 9 -12.74 -14.95 12.39
N ALA A 10 -11.81 -14.44 13.18
CA ALA A 10 -10.63 -13.75 12.70
C ALA A 10 -9.73 -14.66 11.82
N GLU A 11 -9.53 -15.91 12.23
CA GLU A 11 -8.69 -16.88 11.52
C GLU A 11 -9.26 -17.24 10.16
N ASN A 12 -10.57 -17.50 10.08
CA ASN A 12 -11.23 -17.75 8.80
C ASN A 12 -11.28 -16.47 7.95
N GLY A 13 -11.42 -15.29 8.56
CA GLY A 13 -11.33 -14.00 7.88
C GLY A 13 -9.98 -13.79 7.19
N LEU A 14 -8.88 -14.06 7.88
CA LEU A 14 -7.53 -14.03 7.33
C LEU A 14 -7.36 -15.01 6.17
N ARG A 15 -7.80 -16.27 6.34
CA ARG A 15 -7.70 -17.30 5.29
C ARG A 15 -8.49 -16.95 4.02
N LEU A 16 -9.56 -16.18 4.15
CA LEU A 16 -10.38 -15.70 3.03
C LEU A 16 -9.88 -14.39 2.45
N GLY A 17 -8.84 -13.77 3.02
CA GLY A 17 -8.30 -12.48 2.58
C GLY A 17 -9.14 -11.26 2.99
N LEU A 18 -10.03 -11.40 3.99
CA LEU A 18 -10.80 -10.27 4.53
C LEU A 18 -9.95 -9.37 5.44
N SER A 19 -8.88 -9.92 6.01
CA SER A 19 -7.87 -9.20 6.77
C SER A 19 -6.48 -9.72 6.41
N HIS A 20 -5.45 -8.92 6.68
CA HIS A 20 -4.04 -9.29 6.44
C HIS A 20 -3.35 -9.80 7.71
N TYR A 21 -3.88 -9.47 8.89
CA TYR A 21 -3.31 -9.83 10.18
C TYR A 21 -4.42 -10.26 11.14
N VAL A 22 -4.05 -11.12 12.09
CA VAL A 22 -4.84 -11.49 13.27
C VAL A 22 -3.96 -11.22 14.48
N CYS A 23 -4.50 -10.53 15.48
CA CYS A 23 -3.79 -10.17 16.72
C CYS A 23 -4.58 -10.72 17.91
N ASP A 24 -3.91 -10.98 19.02
CA ASP A 24 -4.49 -11.64 20.20
C ASP A 24 -5.42 -10.71 20.99
N THR A 25 -5.12 -9.42 21.02
CA THR A 25 -5.92 -8.40 21.70
C THR A 25 -6.23 -7.20 20.79
N GLU A 26 -7.21 -6.40 21.18
CA GLU A 26 -7.55 -5.14 20.50
C GLU A 26 -6.39 -4.14 20.58
N ASP A 27 -5.72 -4.06 21.73
CA ASP A 27 -4.54 -3.20 21.91
C ASP A 27 -3.39 -3.62 20.99
N ASP A 28 -3.13 -4.92 20.86
CA ASP A 28 -2.13 -5.44 19.92
C ASP A 28 -2.49 -5.11 18.47
N ALA A 29 -3.78 -5.24 18.11
CA ALA A 29 -4.26 -4.90 16.78
C ALA A 29 -4.07 -3.40 16.48
N LYS A 30 -4.35 -2.54 17.45
CA LYS A 30 -4.15 -1.09 17.33
C LYS A 30 -2.66 -0.75 17.21
N SER A 31 -1.81 -1.31 18.05
CA SER A 31 -0.36 -1.11 17.97
C SER A 31 0.20 -1.59 16.63
N LYS A 32 -0.29 -2.72 16.11
CA LYS A 32 0.10 -3.20 14.78
C LYS A 32 -0.36 -2.26 13.66
N ALA A 33 -1.56 -1.71 13.76
CA ALA A 33 -2.05 -0.73 12.79
C ALA A 33 -1.21 0.57 12.81
N GLU A 34 -0.84 1.06 14.00
CA GLU A 34 0.02 2.24 14.17
C GLU A 34 1.44 1.99 13.64
N GLU A 35 2.01 0.79 13.88
CA GLU A 35 3.30 0.37 13.32
C GLU A 35 3.28 0.43 11.78
N LEU A 36 2.27 -0.18 11.16
CA LEU A 36 2.11 -0.17 9.70
C LEU A 36 1.90 1.24 9.16
N ALA A 37 1.10 2.06 9.83
CA ALA A 37 0.86 3.44 9.44
C ALA A 37 2.14 4.28 9.50
N ALA A 38 2.96 4.08 10.53
CA ALA A 38 4.26 4.74 10.65
C ALA A 38 5.18 4.35 9.50
N THR A 39 5.27 3.05 9.16
CA THR A 39 6.07 2.59 8.00
C THR A 39 5.55 3.16 6.69
N VAL A 40 4.23 3.24 6.48
CA VAL A 40 3.65 3.85 5.26
C VAL A 40 3.94 5.35 5.20
N ALA A 41 3.99 6.04 6.35
CA ALA A 41 4.32 7.45 6.42
C ALA A 41 5.78 7.76 6.07
N GLU A 42 6.67 6.75 6.09
CA GLU A 42 8.05 6.87 5.61
C GLU A 42 8.18 6.79 4.09
N ASN A 43 7.10 6.54 3.35
CA ASN A 43 7.14 6.54 1.88
C ASN A 43 7.04 7.97 1.31
N ALA A 44 7.58 8.16 0.11
CA ALA A 44 7.34 9.35 -0.70
C ALA A 44 5.83 9.63 -0.83
N GLN A 45 5.40 10.86 -0.55
CA GLN A 45 3.98 11.21 -0.45
C GLN A 45 3.24 10.96 -1.78
N LEU A 46 3.89 11.29 -2.90
CA LEU A 46 3.34 11.05 -4.23
C LEU A 46 3.17 9.55 -4.53
N SER A 47 4.08 8.70 -4.06
CA SER A 47 3.96 7.25 -4.25
C SER A 47 2.77 6.69 -3.50
N ASN A 48 2.56 7.10 -2.24
CA ASN A 48 1.37 6.72 -1.48
C ASN A 48 0.08 7.20 -2.17
N TYR A 49 0.06 8.46 -2.62
CA TYR A 49 -1.10 9.02 -3.34
C TYR A 49 -1.45 8.21 -4.58
N VAL A 50 -0.47 7.91 -5.42
CA VAL A 50 -0.66 7.13 -6.65
C VAL A 50 -1.10 5.71 -6.33
N MET A 51 -0.50 5.02 -5.36
CA MET A 51 -0.90 3.65 -5.01
C MET A 51 -2.35 3.58 -4.51
N ILE A 52 -2.76 4.51 -3.64
CA ILE A 52 -4.13 4.55 -3.11
C ILE A 52 -5.16 4.87 -4.19
N GLN A 53 -4.83 5.76 -5.13
CA GLN A 53 -5.79 6.24 -6.13
C GLN A 53 -5.77 5.43 -7.43
N ALA A 54 -4.61 5.02 -7.91
CA ALA A 54 -4.47 4.42 -9.24
C ALA A 54 -4.76 2.92 -9.23
N LEU A 55 -4.34 2.16 -8.20
CA LEU A 55 -4.42 0.69 -8.22
C LEU A 55 -5.84 0.18 -8.44
N ALA A 56 -6.81 0.64 -7.64
CA ALA A 56 -8.21 0.20 -7.80
C ALA A 56 -8.79 0.58 -9.17
N ARG A 57 -8.39 1.73 -9.72
CA ARG A 57 -8.85 2.18 -11.05
C ARG A 57 -8.21 1.37 -12.18
N ILE A 58 -6.95 0.99 -12.03
CA ILE A 58 -6.23 0.12 -12.98
C ILE A 58 -6.84 -1.27 -13.00
N GLU A 59 -7.25 -1.80 -11.85
CA GLU A 59 -7.91 -3.11 -11.74
C GLU A 59 -9.22 -3.17 -12.55
N ASP A 60 -9.96 -2.05 -12.59
CA ASP A 60 -11.21 -1.91 -13.37
C ASP A 60 -10.98 -1.66 -14.88
N MET A 61 -9.74 -1.46 -15.33
CA MET A 61 -9.43 -1.18 -16.74
C MET A 61 -9.27 -2.46 -17.58
N ALA A 62 -9.42 -2.32 -18.89
CA ALA A 62 -8.94 -3.34 -19.82
C ALA A 62 -7.43 -3.52 -19.63
N LYS A 63 -6.95 -4.76 -19.68
CA LYS A 63 -5.56 -5.11 -19.34
C LYS A 63 -4.50 -4.23 -20.01
N ALA A 64 -4.64 -3.95 -21.30
CA ALA A 64 -3.68 -3.12 -22.03
C ALA A 64 -3.68 -1.65 -21.54
N ASP A 65 -4.85 -1.10 -21.27
CA ASP A 65 -5.02 0.27 -20.76
C ASP A 65 -4.55 0.40 -19.30
N GLY A 66 -4.76 -0.66 -18.51
CA GLY A 66 -4.25 -0.76 -17.15
C GLY A 66 -2.72 -0.72 -17.10
N LEU A 67 -2.05 -1.54 -17.93
CA LEU A 67 -0.58 -1.52 -18.05
C LEU A 67 -0.04 -0.18 -18.56
N PHE A 68 -0.75 0.46 -19.49
CA PHE A 68 -0.39 1.79 -19.96
C PHE A 68 -0.50 2.83 -18.84
N THR A 69 -1.60 2.80 -18.08
CA THR A 69 -1.83 3.69 -16.94
C THR A 69 -0.80 3.47 -15.83
N GLU A 70 -0.47 2.22 -15.52
CA GLU A 70 0.60 1.86 -14.58
C GLU A 70 1.95 2.46 -15.02
N SER A 71 2.26 2.38 -16.32
CA SER A 71 3.49 2.95 -16.88
C SER A 71 3.54 4.47 -16.73
N LEU A 72 2.41 5.17 -16.92
CA LEU A 72 2.31 6.61 -16.68
C LEU A 72 2.48 6.97 -15.20
N CYS A 73 1.82 6.22 -14.31
CA CYS A 73 1.96 6.37 -12.86
C CYS A 73 3.41 6.18 -12.40
N ALA A 74 4.08 5.14 -12.90
CA ALA A 74 5.48 4.87 -12.61
C ALA A 74 6.41 5.96 -13.15
N ALA A 75 6.17 6.47 -14.35
CA ALA A 75 6.95 7.57 -14.91
C ALA A 75 6.78 8.85 -14.07
N LEU A 76 5.54 9.16 -13.66
CA LEU A 76 5.25 10.33 -12.82
C LEU A 76 5.97 10.25 -11.48
N THR A 77 5.86 9.14 -10.75
CA THR A 77 6.47 9.00 -9.43
C THR A 77 8.00 9.08 -9.50
N GLN A 78 8.63 8.51 -10.53
CA GLN A 78 10.08 8.56 -10.74
C GLN A 78 10.63 9.96 -11.05
N THR A 79 9.78 10.88 -11.53
CA THR A 79 10.20 12.26 -11.80
C THR A 79 10.13 13.19 -10.58
N SER A 80 9.62 12.69 -9.44
CA SER A 80 9.51 13.48 -8.21
C SER A 80 10.85 13.76 -7.54
N GLU A 81 10.92 14.82 -6.75
CA GLU A 81 12.09 15.14 -5.91
C GLU A 81 12.40 14.00 -4.94
N ASP A 82 11.36 13.37 -4.37
CA ASP A 82 11.49 12.21 -3.49
C ASP A 82 12.13 11.02 -4.18
N ALA A 83 11.80 10.75 -5.45
CA ALA A 83 12.44 9.66 -6.19
C ALA A 83 13.94 9.93 -6.41
N GLN A 84 14.31 11.18 -6.70
CA GLN A 84 15.71 11.58 -6.82
C GLN A 84 16.45 11.47 -5.48
N GLU A 85 15.81 11.85 -4.38
CA GLU A 85 16.34 11.71 -3.03
C GLU A 85 16.49 10.25 -2.62
N GLY A 86 15.51 9.40 -2.91
CA GLY A 86 15.57 7.96 -2.66
C GLY A 86 16.75 7.30 -3.36
N LEU A 87 16.97 7.64 -4.65
CA LEU A 87 18.13 7.16 -5.41
C LEU A 87 19.45 7.64 -4.79
N ARG A 88 19.52 8.91 -4.40
CA ARG A 88 20.72 9.49 -3.79
C ARG A 88 21.04 8.85 -2.44
N ALA A 89 20.04 8.73 -1.56
CA ALA A 89 20.17 8.11 -0.25
C ALA A 89 20.66 6.66 -0.36
N PHE A 90 20.13 5.90 -1.34
CA PHE A 90 20.58 4.55 -1.65
C PHE A 90 22.07 4.51 -2.05
N LEU A 91 22.50 5.37 -2.98
CA LEU A 91 23.91 5.46 -3.40
C LEU A 91 24.84 5.87 -2.24
N GLU A 92 24.38 6.76 -1.38
CA GLU A 92 25.10 7.26 -0.20
C GLU A 92 25.01 6.32 1.02
N LYS A 93 24.27 5.20 0.93
CA LYS A 93 24.01 4.24 2.02
C LYS A 93 23.45 4.88 3.30
N ARG A 94 22.53 5.83 3.13
CA ARG A 94 21.80 6.49 4.22
C ARG A 94 20.30 6.30 4.06
N ALA A 95 19.54 6.59 5.12
CA ALA A 95 18.10 6.67 5.03
C ALA A 95 17.68 7.86 4.13
N PRO A 96 16.66 7.70 3.27
CA PRO A 96 16.09 8.80 2.51
C PRO A 96 15.32 9.76 3.40
N ASN A 97 15.27 11.03 3.02
CA ASN A 97 14.44 12.03 3.67
C ASN A 97 13.43 12.60 2.68
N PHE A 98 12.28 11.92 2.54
CA PHE A 98 11.19 12.37 1.68
C PHE A 98 10.45 13.57 2.28
N LYS A 99 9.91 14.44 1.44
CA LYS A 99 9.29 15.71 1.85
C LYS A 99 7.80 15.80 1.53
#